data_AF-A0A2V7EXV1-F1
#
_entry.id   AF-A0A2V7EXV1-F1
#
_cell.length_a   1.000
_cell.length_b   1.000
_cell.length_c   1.000
_cell.angle_alpha   90.00
_cell.angle_beta   90.00
_cell.angle_gamma   90.00
#
_symmetry.space_group_name_H-M   'P 1'
#
loop_
_entity.id
_entity.type
_entity.pdbx_description
1 polymer ?
#
loop_
_entity_poly.entity_id
_entity_poly.type
_entity_poly.pdbx_seq_one_letter_code
_entity_poly.pdbx_strand_id
1 'polypeptide(L)' 'MASTADRLLGEALKLAPEERARIVAELLATLEPDLPSERRSEGEWIQEIERRARAAIAGSPGVSWAEARNQVQSRLSTQ' A
#
# COMPACT_ATOMS: atom_id res chain seq x y z
N MET A 1 -15.41 19.01 13.26
CA MET A 1 -14.34 18.71 14.23
C MET A 1 -13.39 17.73 13.56
N ALA A 2 -12.07 17.91 13.71
CA ALA A 2 -11.11 16.95 13.14
C ALA A 2 -11.29 15.58 13.80
N SER A 3 -11.29 14.52 13.01
CA SER A 3 -11.38 13.17 13.53
C SER A 3 -10.12 12.82 14.35
N THR A 4 -10.20 11.77 15.17
CA THR A 4 -8.99 11.23 15.83
C THR A 4 -7.94 10.80 14.82
N ALA A 5 -8.35 10.29 13.65
CA ALA A 5 -7.45 9.94 12.56
C ALA A 5 -6.70 11.16 12.00
N ASP A 6 -7.41 12.28 11.78
CA ASP A 6 -6.79 13.52 11.27
C ASP A 6 -5.74 14.07 12.23
N ARG A 7 -6.01 14.01 13.55
CA ARG A 7 -5.04 14.43 14.58
C ARG A 7 -3.81 13.53 14.60
N LEU A 8 -3.99 12.21 14.59
CA LEU A 8 -2.88 11.25 14.57
C LEU A 8 -2.01 11.39 13.32
N LEU A 9 -2.62 11.60 12.15
CA LEU A 9 -1.91 11.87 10.92
C LEU A 9 -1.08 13.16 11.03
N GLY A 10 -1.67 14.23 11.58
CA GLY A 10 -0.96 15.49 11.82
C GLY A 10 0.28 15.34 12.72
N GLU A 11 0.19 14.53 13.78
CA GLU A 11 1.35 14.24 14.64
C GLU A 11 2.38 13.35 13.95
N ALA A 12 1.95 12.32 13.24
CA ALA A 12 2.85 11.42 12.51
C ALA A 12 3.66 12.18 11.44
N LEU A 13 3.06 13.16 10.75
CA LEU A 13 3.73 13.96 9.73
C LEU A 13 4.86 14.85 10.28
N LYS A 14 4.91 15.12 11.60
CA LYS A 14 6.00 15.89 12.24
C LYS A 14 7.24 15.05 12.55
N LEU A 15 7.14 13.72 12.53
CA LEU A 15 8.23 12.80 12.85
C LEU A 15 9.28 12.74 11.74
N ALA A 16 10.46 12.19 12.05
CA ALA A 16 11.48 11.93 11.04
C ALA A 16 11.01 10.86 10.01
N PRO A 17 11.54 10.85 8.78
CA PRO A 17 11.14 9.88 7.75
C PRO A 17 11.17 8.42 8.21
N GLU A 18 12.16 8.03 8.98
CA GLU A 18 12.38 6.67 9.48
C GLU A 18 11.28 6.26 10.48
N GLU A 19 10.90 7.18 11.37
CA GLU A 19 9.83 6.96 12.36
C GLU A 19 8.47 6.85 11.69
N ARG A 20 8.20 7.69 10.67
CA ARG A 20 6.99 7.59 9.85
C ARG A 20 6.92 6.25 9.13
N ALA A 21 8.04 5.80 8.54
CA ALA A 21 8.10 4.52 7.85
C ALA A 21 7.78 3.35 8.80
N ARG A 22 8.28 3.41 10.03
CA ARG A 22 7.94 2.42 11.07
C ARG A 22 6.44 2.39 11.38
N ILE A 23 5.81 3.54 11.62
CA ILE A 23 4.37 3.62 11.90
C ILE A 23 3.55 3.05 10.74
N VAL A 24 3.92 3.41 9.50
CA VAL A 24 3.24 2.90 8.30
C VAL A 24 3.38 1.38 8.20
N ALA A 25 4.55 0.81 8.46
CA ALA A 25 4.76 -0.64 8.42
C ALA A 25 3.86 -1.37 9.43
N GLU A 26 3.79 -0.89 10.67
CA GLU A 26 2.94 -1.49 11.70
C GLU A 26 1.45 -1.38 11.33
N LEU A 27 1.00 -0.22 10.81
CA LEU A 27 -0.38 -0.05 10.36
C LEU A 27 -0.71 -0.89 9.12
N LEU A 28 0.23 -1.12 8.21
CA LEU A 28 0.03 -2.01 7.07
C LEU A 28 -0.08 -3.47 7.52
N ALA A 29 0.72 -3.87 8.51
CA ALA A 29 0.67 -5.22 9.07
C ALA A 29 -0.70 -5.54 9.72
N THR A 30 -1.43 -4.55 10.23
CA THR A 30 -2.79 -4.76 10.75
C THR A 30 -3.86 -4.87 9.67
N LEU A 31 -3.55 -4.46 8.43
CA LEU A 31 -4.47 -4.55 7.30
C LEU A 31 -4.35 -5.87 6.54
N GLU A 32 -3.33 -6.69 6.81
CA GLU A 32 -3.25 -8.04 6.25
C GLU A 32 -4.42 -8.87 6.81
N PRO A 33 -5.39 -9.28 5.98
CA PRO A 33 -6.52 -10.03 6.50
C PRO A 33 -6.06 -11.39 7.02
N ASP A 34 -6.62 -11.81 8.16
CA ASP A 34 -6.58 -13.19 8.66
C ASP A 34 -7.42 -14.13 7.77
N LEU A 35 -7.24 -14.05 6.45
CA LEU A 35 -7.91 -14.91 5.47
C LEU A 35 -6.87 -15.86 4.88
N PRO A 36 -6.79 -17.12 5.38
CA PRO A 36 -5.93 -18.16 4.83
C PRO A 36 -6.14 -18.39 3.32
N SER A 37 -7.30 -18.01 2.79
CA SER A 37 -7.72 -18.19 1.39
C SER A 37 -7.24 -17.13 0.41
N GLU A 38 -6.62 -16.03 0.86
CA GLU A 38 -6.10 -14.95 -0.01
C GLU A 38 -4.57 -14.84 -0.01
N ARG A 39 -3.89 -15.65 0.82
CA ARG A 39 -2.44 -15.79 0.73
C ARG A 39 -2.14 -16.54 -0.56
N ARG A 40 -1.76 -15.80 -1.60
CA ARG A 40 -1.07 -16.39 -2.76
C ARG A 40 0.00 -17.33 -2.20
N SER A 41 0.01 -18.56 -2.68
CA SER A 41 1.12 -19.47 -2.42
C SER A 41 2.44 -18.81 -2.84
N GLU A 42 3.54 -19.24 -2.25
CA GLU A 42 4.87 -18.75 -2.63
C GLU A 42 5.11 -18.87 -4.15
N GLY A 43 4.62 -19.96 -4.76
CA GLY A 43 4.66 -20.15 -6.21
C GLY A 43 3.87 -19.10 -6.99
N GLU A 44 2.63 -18.79 -6.58
CA GLU A 44 1.83 -17.74 -7.21
C GLU A 44 2.44 -16.34 -7.02
N TRP A 45 3.12 -16.12 -5.90
CA TRP A 45 3.83 -14.87 -5.65
C TRP A 45 5.07 -14.72 -6.54
N ILE A 46 5.87 -15.78 -6.68
CA ILE A 46 7.03 -15.81 -7.60
C ILE A 46 6.57 -15.54 -9.03
N GLN A 47 5.49 -16.19 -9.49
CA GLN A 47 4.94 -15.97 -10.83
C GLN A 47 4.53 -14.51 -11.06
N GLU A 48 3.90 -13.87 -10.07
CA GLU A 48 3.51 -12.47 -10.16
C GLU A 48 4.74 -11.53 -10.18
N ILE A 49 5.77 -11.80 -9.38
CA ILE A 49 7.03 -11.05 -9.41
C ILE A 49 7.67 -11.15 -10.79
N GLU A 50 7.81 -12.35 -11.34
CA GLU A 50 8.40 -12.55 -12.67
C GLU A 50 7.59 -11.84 -13.77
N ARG A 51 6.26 -11.91 -13.71
CA ARG A 51 5.37 -11.22 -14.65
C ARG A 51 5.61 -9.72 -14.61
N ARG A 52 5.72 -9.12 -13.42
CA ARG A 52 6.01 -7.69 -13.25
C ARG A 52 7.41 -7.31 -13.71
N ALA A 53 8.41 -8.15 -13.43
CA ALA A 53 9.77 -7.95 -13.90
C ALA A 53 9.84 -7.91 -15.44
N ARG A 54 9.19 -8.87 -16.11
CA ARG A 54 9.09 -8.89 -17.59
C ARG A 54 8.39 -7.65 -18.13
N ALA A 55 7.29 -7.22 -17.51
CA ALA A 55 6.58 -6.01 -17.92
C ALA A 55 7.44 -4.74 -17.76
N ALA A 56 8.21 -4.63 -16.67
CA ALA A 56 9.12 -3.51 -16.45
C ALA A 56 10.25 -3.49 -17.49
N ILE A 57 10.86 -4.66 -17.78
CA ILE A 57 11.90 -4.80 -18.82
C ILE A 57 11.34 -4.43 -20.20
N ALA A 58 10.09 -4.81 -20.49
CA ALA A 58 9.41 -4.47 -21.74
C ALA A 58 8.95 -3.00 -21.82
N GLY A 59 9.21 -2.18 -20.80
CA GLY A 59 8.86 -0.76 -20.79
C GLY A 59 7.37 -0.50 -20.57
N SER A 60 6.66 -1.39 -19.86
CA SER A 60 5.26 -1.18 -19.51
C SER A 60 5.09 0.18 -18.81
N PRO A 61 4.14 1.02 -19.25
CA PRO A 61 3.95 2.34 -18.67
C PRO A 61 3.51 2.21 -17.21
N GLY A 62 4.23 2.89 -16.32
CA GLY A 62 3.76 3.15 -14.96
C GLY A 62 2.77 4.31 -14.94
N VAL A 63 2.00 4.42 -13.85
CA VAL A 63 1.19 5.61 -13.55
C VAL A 63 1.96 6.52 -12.59
N SER A 64 1.60 7.80 -12.57
CA SER A 64 2.15 8.71 -11.56
C SER A 64 1.69 8.30 -10.15
N TRP A 65 2.46 8.67 -9.12
CA TRP A 65 2.06 8.41 -7.73
C TRP A 65 0.70 9.06 -7.38
N ALA A 66 0.45 10.27 -7.89
CA ALA A 66 -0.82 10.95 -7.67
C ALA A 66 -2.00 10.14 -8.24
N GLU A 67 -1.83 9.58 -9.44
CA GLU A 67 -2.84 8.73 -10.07
C GLU A 67 -3.05 7.41 -9.32
N ALA A 68 -1.96 6.72 -8.95
CA ALA A 68 -2.05 5.51 -8.14
C ALA A 68 -2.79 5.75 -6.81
N ARG A 69 -2.47 6.86 -6.12
CA ARG A 69 -3.13 7.25 -4.87
C ARG A 69 -4.63 7.50 -5.08
N ASN A 70 -5.01 8.21 -6.13
CA ASN A 70 -6.41 8.49 -6.44
C ASN A 70 -7.20 7.20 -6.72
N GLN A 71 -6.61 6.25 -7.45
CA GLN A 71 -7.23 4.95 -7.72
C GLN A 71 -7.46 4.13 -6.44
N VAL A 72 -6.55 4.19 -5.47
CA VAL A 72 -6.71 3.51 -4.18
C VAL A 72 -7.80 4.21 -3.36
N GLN A 73 -7.79 5.54 -3.28
CA GLN A 73 -8.80 6.31 -2.55
C GLN A 73 -10.22 6.06 -3.08
N SER A 74 -10.40 6.00 -4.40
CA SER A 74 -11.73 5.76 -5.00
C SER A 74 -12.29 4.37 -4.68
N ARG A 75 -11.42 3.36 -4.58
CA ARG A 75 -11.81 1.99 -4.18
C ARG A 75 -12.22 1.93 -2.72
N LEU A 76 -11.50 2.64 -1.86
CA LEU A 76 -11.78 2.70 -0.42
C LEU A 76 -13.06 3.48 -0.11
N SER A 77 -13.43 4.49 -0.91
CA SER A 77 -14.68 5.25 -0.72
C SER A 77 -15.93 4.53 -1.21
N THR A 78 -15.79 3.39 -1.88
CA THR A 78 -16.90 2.61 -2.45
C THR A 78 -17.24 1.36 -1.61
N GLN A 79 -16.49 1.12 -0.53
CA GLN A 79 -16.82 0.13 0.51
C GLN A 79 -17.43 0.83 1.74
#